data_AF-I8IGM9-F1
#
_entry.id   AF-I8IGM9-F1
#
_cell.length_a   1.000
_cell.length_b   1.000
_cell.length_c   1.000
_cell.angle_alpha   90.00
_cell.angle_beta   90.00
_cell.angle_gamma   90.00
#
_symmetry.space_group_name_H-M   'P 1'
#
loop_
_entity.id
_entity.type
_entity.pdbx_description
1 polymer ?
#
loop_
_entity_poly.entity_id
_entity_poly.type
_entity_poly.pdbx_seq_one_letter_code
_entity_poly.pdbx_strand_id
1 'polypeptide(L)'
;MPRLDAKSPTPRRAGVNLFRISSATTWPSYWTIKEASSTNPATNLLFALLCLTSFDIAEPFAQQYPHLKQSLQLAVSSYGQEFIFSPPTHPNSVAVCLFLAEFRPTLLATSQFVAHKAVSPEVYVNLAYRIAERLNTLPTRDASFFDELMNPQSLEFERCFNDSVQELKILSLDFGLDGFLSKTLPLMRAIFGDMQPHVDAYQHVLRYRECSLTVIFHIQWNMSFYVLLEGLIHAKQCWSSPESLFLVVEEVERKCQEQIKISNSLLLNATGQGRREDLSTARSLLEMKFHWVFAGICGLGLLYTSVLRTRLIEGKNDGDPDIQSNESLQIVDQVAGSVNSPPDAPGQYLSGFLKRFGEVYPQQLVRVLESFLECAEVQIDGIAFNAPLQQVVYGIVFVCKNLVENNFVQVRVFGRLARNHEKQLALFPKCARCIRQMAVEPWKSTKSAFATGCVYAASSKIIYGLHNILERLRTELAKGTKSNEALDFFNIPPDLSSIGLNYDGDFGPMNISGM
;
A
#
# COMPACT_ATOMS: atom_id res chain seq x y z
N MET A 1 20.40 21.64 70.76
CA MET A 1 21.18 22.56 69.89
C MET A 1 22.20 21.74 69.10
N PRO A 2 22.57 22.16 67.87
CA PRO A 2 22.52 21.41 66.60
C PRO A 2 23.82 20.61 66.28
N ARG A 3 23.98 19.77 65.24
CA ARG A 3 23.69 19.92 63.79
C ARG A 3 23.57 18.59 63.02
N LEU A 4 22.87 18.72 61.88
CA LEU A 4 22.73 17.83 60.73
C LEU A 4 24.05 17.57 59.97
N ASP A 5 24.17 16.39 59.32
CA ASP A 5 24.13 16.27 57.85
C ASP A 5 24.02 14.81 57.37
N ALA A 6 23.47 14.65 56.16
CA ALA A 6 22.95 13.43 55.57
C ALA A 6 23.86 12.81 54.48
N LYS A 7 23.74 11.49 54.24
CA LYS A 7 23.31 10.91 52.94
C LYS A 7 23.29 9.36 52.95
N SER A 8 22.12 8.84 52.54
CA SER A 8 21.72 7.53 51.93
C SER A 8 22.40 6.21 52.31
N PRO A 9 21.61 5.12 52.41
CA PRO A 9 21.68 4.12 51.34
C PRO A 9 20.33 3.55 50.87
N THR A 10 20.38 2.93 49.69
CA THR A 10 19.39 2.03 49.06
C THR A 10 18.82 0.97 50.03
N PRO A 11 17.62 0.42 49.75
CA PRO A 11 17.65 -1.01 49.44
C PRO A 11 16.56 -1.56 48.49
N ARG A 12 16.94 -2.71 47.93
CA ARG A 12 16.15 -3.80 47.35
C ARG A 12 14.83 -4.10 48.10
N ARG A 13 13.78 -4.46 47.36
CA ARG A 13 12.64 -5.31 47.82
C ARG A 13 12.33 -6.29 46.69
N ALA A 14 12.58 -7.59 46.89
CA ALA A 14 11.75 -8.56 47.60
C ALA A 14 10.44 -8.83 46.84
N GLY A 15 10.39 -9.97 46.15
CA GLY A 15 9.17 -10.54 45.61
C GLY A 15 8.42 -11.30 46.71
N VAL A 16 7.09 -11.12 46.73
CA VAL A 16 6.12 -12.05 47.32
C VAL A 16 4.82 -11.91 46.52
N ASN A 17 4.37 -13.04 45.94
CA ASN A 17 3.01 -13.25 45.41
C ASN A 17 1.99 -13.22 46.55
N LEU A 18 0.78 -12.64 46.37
CA LEU A 18 -0.51 -13.25 46.77
C LEU A 18 -1.72 -12.35 46.43
N PHE A 19 -2.60 -12.88 45.55
CA PHE A 19 -4.07 -12.90 45.58
C PHE A 19 -4.96 -11.63 45.63
N ARG A 20 -5.80 -11.52 44.58
CA ARG A 20 -7.28 -11.44 44.55
C ARG A 20 -8.07 -10.36 45.35
N ILE A 21 -8.95 -9.71 44.57
CA ILE A 21 -10.31 -9.16 44.86
C ILE A 21 -10.38 -7.82 45.61
N SER A 22 -10.87 -6.77 44.92
CA SER A 22 -12.16 -6.15 45.25
C SER A 22 -12.61 -5.13 44.20
N SER A 23 -13.84 -5.31 43.76
CA SER A 23 -14.73 -4.32 43.14
C SER A 23 -14.81 -2.99 43.90
N ALA A 24 -15.16 -1.95 43.15
CA ALA A 24 -15.74 -0.67 43.57
C ALA A 24 -14.80 0.44 44.05
N THR A 25 -14.50 1.37 43.13
CA THR A 25 -14.55 2.82 43.38
C THR A 25 -14.98 3.53 42.08
N THR A 26 -16.30 3.59 41.92
CA THR A 26 -17.11 4.71 41.44
C THR A 26 -16.43 5.88 40.72
N TRP A 27 -16.74 6.02 39.43
CA TRP A 27 -16.85 7.31 38.72
C TRP A 27 -18.26 7.42 38.11
N PRO A 28 -18.79 8.65 37.92
CA PRO A 28 -20.21 8.94 38.06
C PRO A 28 -21.08 8.30 36.99
N SER A 29 -22.08 7.57 37.48
CA SER A 29 -23.28 7.15 36.79
C SER A 29 -24.06 8.35 36.24
N TYR A 30 -23.85 8.73 34.99
CA TYR A 30 -24.84 9.40 34.13
C TYR A 30 -24.55 9.11 32.64
N TRP A 31 -24.48 7.83 32.30
CA TRP A 31 -24.91 7.33 31.00
C TRP A 31 -25.70 6.04 31.26
N THR A 32 -26.84 6.18 31.95
CA THR A 32 -27.91 5.18 31.82
C THR A 32 -28.37 5.24 30.37
N ILE A 33 -27.79 4.39 29.54
CA ILE A 33 -28.44 3.85 28.34
C ILE A 33 -29.66 3.09 28.87
N LYS A 34 -30.74 3.83 29.14
CA LYS A 34 -32.07 3.25 29.17
C LYS A 34 -32.36 2.80 27.74
N GLU A 35 -32.73 1.53 27.62
CA GLU A 35 -33.24 0.85 26.43
C GLU A 35 -33.79 1.80 25.36
N ALA A 36 -32.94 2.11 24.39
CA ALA A 36 -33.32 2.76 23.14
C ALA A 36 -32.63 1.97 22.04
N SER A 37 -33.37 1.04 21.43
CA SER A 37 -33.04 0.25 20.23
C SER A 37 -31.58 -0.25 20.14
N SER A 38 -31.35 -1.55 20.41
CA SER A 38 -30.07 -2.26 20.30
C SER A 38 -29.09 -1.66 19.27
N THR A 39 -28.20 -0.79 19.71
CA THR A 39 -27.24 -0.11 18.84
C THR A 39 -26.13 -1.11 18.50
N ASN A 40 -26.01 -1.46 17.22
CA ASN A 40 -25.03 -2.43 16.75
C ASN A 40 -23.60 -1.93 17.08
N PRO A 41 -22.75 -2.73 17.76
CA PRO A 41 -21.41 -2.30 18.15
C PRO A 41 -20.53 -1.92 16.94
N ALA A 42 -20.78 -2.51 15.76
CA ALA A 42 -20.14 -2.11 14.51
C ALA A 42 -20.48 -0.68 14.11
N THR A 43 -21.71 -0.21 14.34
CA THR A 43 -22.13 1.16 14.04
C THR A 43 -21.41 2.18 14.93
N ASN A 44 -21.25 1.88 16.22
CA ASN A 44 -20.52 2.75 17.15
C ASN A 44 -19.03 2.82 16.80
N LEU A 45 -18.42 1.68 16.47
CA LEU A 45 -17.02 1.61 16.04
C LEU A 45 -16.81 2.32 14.71
N LEU A 46 -17.72 2.15 13.74
CA LEU A 46 -17.69 2.88 12.47
C LEU A 46 -17.78 4.38 12.68
N PHE A 47 -18.70 4.84 13.54
CA PHE A 47 -18.82 6.25 13.88
C PHE A 47 -17.52 6.80 14.47
N ALA A 48 -16.92 6.08 15.43
CA ALA A 48 -15.64 6.49 16.03
C ALA A 48 -14.49 6.53 15.00
N LEU A 49 -14.44 5.56 14.08
CA LEU A 49 -13.48 5.52 12.97
C LEU A 49 -13.64 6.73 12.04
N LEU A 50 -14.88 7.03 11.63
CA LEU A 50 -15.18 8.16 10.76
C LEU A 50 -14.82 9.49 11.46
N CYS A 51 -15.19 9.66 12.73
CA CYS A 51 -14.79 10.83 13.51
C CYS A 51 -13.26 10.96 13.59
N LEU A 52 -12.54 9.87 13.89
CA LEU A 52 -11.09 9.88 13.95
C LEU A 52 -10.46 10.24 12.59
N THR A 53 -11.02 9.72 11.50
CA THR A 53 -10.59 10.04 10.13
C THR A 53 -10.82 11.52 9.83
N SER A 54 -11.97 12.07 10.23
CA SER A 54 -12.25 13.51 10.11
C SER A 54 -11.27 14.37 10.91
N PHE A 55 -10.85 13.92 12.10
CA PHE A 55 -9.81 14.59 12.89
C PHE A 55 -8.44 14.58 12.20
N ASP A 56 -8.11 13.54 11.43
CA ASP A 56 -6.85 13.50 10.67
C ASP A 56 -6.91 14.38 9.40
N ILE A 57 -8.09 14.56 8.81
CA ILE A 57 -8.28 15.41 7.62
C ILE A 57 -8.38 16.91 8.01
N ALA A 58 -9.17 17.24 9.03
CA ALA A 58 -9.51 18.62 9.36
C ALA A 58 -8.64 19.18 10.50
N GLU A 59 -7.52 19.80 10.11
CA GLU A 59 -6.53 20.39 11.02
C GLU A 59 -7.14 21.33 12.11
N PRO A 60 -8.14 22.20 11.81
CA PRO A 60 -8.72 23.08 12.82
C PRO A 60 -9.42 22.33 13.96
N PHE A 61 -10.10 21.22 13.66
CA PHE A 61 -10.79 20.42 14.69
C PHE A 61 -9.80 19.65 15.56
N ALA A 62 -8.74 19.10 14.96
CA ALA A 62 -7.66 18.45 15.70
C ALA A 62 -6.94 19.42 16.66
N GLN A 63 -6.75 20.68 16.22
CA GLN A 63 -6.19 21.74 17.04
C GLN A 63 -7.10 22.10 18.23
N GLN A 64 -8.41 22.17 18.00
CA GLN A 64 -9.37 22.57 19.02
C GLN A 64 -9.61 21.46 20.08
N TYR A 65 -9.55 20.19 19.69
CA TYR A 65 -9.89 19.06 20.58
C TYR A 65 -8.85 17.92 20.56
N PRO A 66 -7.59 18.18 20.97
CA PRO A 66 -6.51 17.17 20.91
C PRO A 66 -6.78 15.95 21.81
N HIS A 67 -7.41 16.16 22.97
CA HIS A 67 -7.76 15.07 23.89
C HIS A 67 -8.86 14.15 23.33
N LEU A 68 -9.78 14.70 22.53
CA LEU A 68 -10.84 13.91 21.90
C LEU A 68 -10.25 13.00 20.82
N LYS A 69 -9.34 13.52 19.99
CA LYS A 69 -8.60 12.72 19.00
C LYS A 69 -7.86 11.56 19.66
N GLN A 70 -7.12 11.82 20.74
CA GLN A 70 -6.40 10.77 21.47
C GLN A 70 -7.37 9.75 22.10
N SER A 71 -8.48 10.21 22.66
CA SER A 71 -9.51 9.33 23.23
C SER A 71 -10.15 8.44 22.17
N LEU A 72 -10.45 8.99 20.99
CA LEU A 72 -10.95 8.25 19.84
C LEU A 72 -9.93 7.22 19.32
N GLN A 73 -8.64 7.58 19.25
CA GLN A 73 -7.58 6.63 18.88
C GLN A 73 -7.51 5.44 19.84
N LEU A 74 -7.55 5.69 21.15
CA LEU A 74 -7.56 4.64 22.16
C LEU A 74 -8.83 3.79 22.10
N ALA A 75 -9.99 4.43 21.95
CA ALA A 75 -11.28 3.75 21.85
C ALA A 75 -11.32 2.85 20.61
N VAL A 76 -10.99 3.37 19.42
CA VAL A 76 -10.93 2.60 18.18
C VAL A 76 -9.91 1.46 18.29
N SER A 77 -8.75 1.69 18.92
CA SER A 77 -7.75 0.63 19.11
C SER A 77 -8.26 -0.48 20.02
N SER A 78 -8.91 -0.15 21.14
CA SER A 78 -9.45 -1.13 22.09
C SER A 78 -10.62 -1.90 21.48
N TYR A 79 -11.63 -1.17 20.99
CA TYR A 79 -12.83 -1.78 20.42
C TYR A 79 -12.53 -2.51 19.11
N GLY A 80 -11.57 -2.05 18.30
CA GLY A 80 -11.12 -2.76 17.11
C GLY A 80 -10.51 -4.12 17.43
N GLN A 81 -9.75 -4.23 18.53
CA GLN A 81 -9.23 -5.52 19.00
C GLN A 81 -10.33 -6.45 19.51
N GLU A 82 -11.29 -5.93 20.28
CA GLU A 82 -12.43 -6.71 20.77
C GLU A 82 -13.33 -7.19 19.62
N PHE A 83 -13.52 -6.34 18.61
CA PHE A 83 -14.39 -6.60 17.46
C PHE A 83 -14.01 -7.87 16.69
N ILE A 84 -12.72 -8.22 16.64
CA ILE A 84 -12.22 -9.42 15.95
C ILE A 84 -12.81 -10.71 16.54
N PHE A 85 -13.06 -10.74 17.84
CA PHE A 85 -13.53 -11.93 18.52
C PHE A 85 -15.03 -12.18 18.34
N SER A 86 -15.80 -11.13 18.02
CA SER A 86 -17.26 -11.23 17.87
C SER A 86 -17.81 -10.17 16.92
N PRO A 87 -17.45 -10.21 15.62
CA PRO A 87 -17.96 -9.24 14.66
C PRO A 87 -19.45 -9.51 14.37
N PRO A 88 -20.33 -8.50 14.48
CA PRO A 88 -21.73 -8.63 14.10
C PRO A 88 -21.87 -8.93 12.60
N THR A 89 -22.85 -9.75 12.21
CA THR A 89 -23.17 -9.95 10.78
C THR A 89 -24.04 -8.78 10.31
N HIS A 90 -23.40 -7.72 9.82
CA HIS A 90 -24.05 -6.46 9.44
C HIS A 90 -23.19 -5.70 8.40
N PRO A 91 -23.77 -4.95 7.45
CA PRO A 91 -23.01 -4.20 6.44
C PRO A 91 -21.96 -3.25 7.04
N ASN A 92 -22.31 -2.52 8.11
CA ASN A 92 -21.35 -1.66 8.81
C ASN A 92 -20.13 -2.42 9.35
N SER A 93 -20.24 -3.72 9.67
CA SER A 93 -19.10 -4.53 10.09
C SER A 93 -18.08 -4.72 8.96
N VAL A 94 -18.57 -4.87 7.73
CA VAL A 94 -17.72 -4.91 6.52
C VAL A 94 -16.99 -3.59 6.37
N ALA A 95 -17.69 -2.46 6.44
CA ALA A 95 -17.09 -1.14 6.38
C ALA A 95 -16.04 -0.93 7.49
N VAL A 96 -16.35 -1.30 8.74
CA VAL A 96 -15.40 -1.24 9.87
C VAL A 96 -14.14 -2.05 9.58
N CYS A 97 -14.27 -3.30 9.14
CA CYS A 97 -13.13 -4.13 8.79
C CYS A 97 -12.25 -3.48 7.73
N LEU A 98 -12.86 -2.99 6.65
CA LEU A 98 -12.13 -2.33 5.57
C LEU A 98 -11.41 -1.07 6.11
N PHE A 99 -12.11 -0.18 6.82
CA PHE A 99 -11.48 0.99 7.43
C PHE A 99 -10.35 0.61 8.40
N LEU A 100 -10.50 -0.41 9.24
CA LEU A 100 -9.44 -0.86 10.15
C LEU A 100 -8.23 -1.42 9.41
N ALA A 101 -8.44 -2.15 8.31
CA ALA A 101 -7.38 -2.67 7.47
C ALA A 101 -6.57 -1.54 6.80
N GLU A 102 -7.25 -0.49 6.32
CA GLU A 102 -6.63 0.59 5.55
C GLU A 102 -6.05 1.71 6.41
N PHE A 103 -6.78 2.12 7.46
CA PHE A 103 -6.46 3.25 8.32
C PHE A 103 -5.53 2.89 9.50
N ARG A 104 -5.39 1.57 9.78
CA ARG A 104 -4.53 0.97 10.83
C ARG A 104 -4.44 1.78 12.16
N PRO A 105 -5.57 2.19 12.77
CA PRO A 105 -5.56 3.05 13.97
C PRO A 105 -4.96 2.38 15.22
N THR A 106 -4.92 1.05 15.25
CA THR A 106 -4.27 0.25 16.31
C THR A 106 -2.75 0.47 16.38
N LEU A 107 -2.09 0.75 15.24
CA LEU A 107 -0.68 1.13 15.18
C LEU A 107 -0.45 2.55 15.72
N LEU A 108 -1.43 3.44 15.54
CA LEU A 108 -1.34 4.86 15.90
C LEU A 108 -1.52 5.13 17.39
N ALA A 109 -2.20 4.24 18.13
CA ALA A 109 -2.67 4.53 19.49
C ALA A 109 -1.72 4.12 20.62
N THR A 110 -0.72 3.25 20.38
CA THR A 110 -0.16 2.42 21.46
C THR A 110 1.33 2.61 21.79
N SER A 111 2.19 3.01 20.84
CA SER A 111 3.67 3.20 20.92
C SER A 111 4.42 2.26 19.97
N GLN A 112 5.58 2.70 19.46
CA GLN A 112 6.51 1.87 18.68
C GLN A 112 6.84 0.54 19.40
N PHE A 113 6.92 0.54 20.73
CA PHE A 113 7.27 -0.66 21.50
C PHE A 113 6.22 -1.78 21.42
N VAL A 114 4.96 -1.44 21.14
CA VAL A 114 3.83 -2.38 21.07
C VAL A 114 3.25 -2.49 19.66
N ALA A 115 3.81 -1.79 18.67
CA ALA A 115 3.42 -1.88 17.27
C ALA A 115 3.47 -3.32 16.73
N HIS A 116 4.46 -4.12 17.17
CA HIS A 116 4.56 -5.54 16.81
C HIS A 116 3.41 -6.41 17.36
N LYS A 117 2.61 -5.88 18.30
CA LYS A 117 1.42 -6.54 18.87
C LYS A 117 0.12 -6.03 18.24
N ALA A 118 0.20 -5.09 17.30
CA ALA A 118 -0.98 -4.62 16.60
C ALA A 118 -1.55 -5.74 15.74
N VAL A 119 -2.87 -5.75 15.63
CA VAL A 119 -3.58 -6.73 14.80
C VAL A 119 -3.21 -6.48 13.34
N SER A 120 -2.84 -7.54 12.64
CA SER A 120 -2.45 -7.45 11.25
C SER A 120 -3.69 -7.12 10.37
N PRO A 121 -3.56 -6.24 9.36
CA PRO A 121 -4.64 -5.85 8.46
C PRO A 121 -5.31 -7.02 7.75
N GLU A 122 -4.54 -8.06 7.44
CA GLU A 122 -4.98 -9.29 6.79
C GLU A 122 -6.14 -9.92 7.56
N VAL A 123 -6.12 -9.85 8.89
CA VAL A 123 -7.21 -10.37 9.75
C VAL A 123 -8.53 -9.64 9.46
N TYR A 124 -8.50 -8.31 9.35
CA TYR A 124 -9.71 -7.53 9.09
C TYR A 124 -10.23 -7.74 7.67
N VAL A 125 -9.35 -7.88 6.67
CA VAL A 125 -9.77 -8.21 5.29
C VAL A 125 -10.48 -9.56 5.24
N ASN A 126 -9.90 -10.59 5.87
CA ASN A 126 -10.52 -11.91 5.98
C ASN A 126 -11.88 -11.83 6.69
N LEU A 127 -12.00 -11.05 7.76
CA LEU A 127 -13.27 -10.84 8.45
C LEU A 127 -14.30 -10.13 7.56
N ALA A 128 -13.89 -9.11 6.79
CA ALA A 128 -14.77 -8.43 5.84
C ALA A 128 -15.35 -9.41 4.82
N TYR A 129 -14.49 -10.27 4.25
CA TYR A 129 -14.89 -11.31 3.31
C TYR A 129 -15.91 -12.27 3.93
N ARG A 130 -15.60 -12.84 5.10
CA ARG A 130 -16.50 -13.79 5.79
C ARG A 130 -17.84 -13.18 6.18
N ILE A 131 -17.87 -11.91 6.55
CA ILE A 131 -19.12 -11.22 6.89
C ILE A 131 -19.94 -10.96 5.61
N ALA A 132 -19.28 -10.53 4.53
CA ALA A 132 -19.92 -10.34 3.23
C ALA A 132 -20.52 -11.65 2.66
N GLU A 133 -19.81 -12.78 2.79
CA GLU A 133 -20.36 -14.11 2.48
C GLU A 133 -21.64 -14.39 3.27
N ARG A 134 -21.64 -14.13 4.59
CA ARG A 134 -22.82 -14.36 5.45
C ARG A 134 -23.99 -13.43 5.14
N LEU A 135 -23.71 -12.26 4.57
CA LEU A 135 -24.72 -11.31 4.11
C LEU A 135 -25.24 -11.63 2.69
N ASN A 136 -24.74 -12.70 2.06
CA ASN A 136 -25.01 -13.05 0.67
C ASN A 136 -24.67 -11.92 -0.32
N THR A 137 -23.66 -11.12 -0.02
CA THR A 137 -23.17 -10.05 -0.91
C THR A 137 -22.00 -10.49 -1.79
N LEU A 138 -21.47 -11.70 -1.58
CA LEU A 138 -20.40 -12.37 -2.34
C LEU A 138 -20.77 -13.85 -2.51
N PRO A 139 -20.33 -14.56 -3.57
CA PRO A 139 -19.52 -14.09 -4.70
C PRO A 139 -20.34 -13.78 -5.97
N THR A 140 -21.64 -14.09 -6.01
CA THR A 140 -22.44 -13.94 -7.23
C THR A 140 -23.71 -13.17 -6.93
N ARG A 141 -23.83 -11.98 -7.55
CA ARG A 141 -25.06 -11.19 -7.55
C ARG A 141 -26.02 -11.68 -8.62
N ASP A 142 -27.31 -11.57 -8.33
CA ASP A 142 -28.36 -11.88 -9.31
C ASP A 142 -28.36 -10.88 -10.47
N ALA A 143 -28.82 -11.31 -11.65
CA ALA A 143 -28.87 -10.46 -12.84
C ALA A 143 -29.62 -9.13 -12.61
N SER A 144 -30.65 -9.15 -11.76
CA SER A 144 -31.44 -7.97 -11.40
C SER A 144 -30.60 -6.86 -10.75
N PHE A 145 -29.55 -7.21 -10.00
CA PHE A 145 -28.64 -6.21 -9.42
C PHE A 145 -27.92 -5.40 -10.50
N PHE A 146 -27.44 -6.09 -11.55
CA PHE A 146 -26.76 -5.43 -12.66
C PHE A 146 -27.73 -4.65 -13.54
N ASP A 147 -28.96 -5.12 -13.72
CA ASP A 147 -30.01 -4.38 -14.41
C ASP A 147 -30.31 -3.05 -13.70
N GLU A 148 -30.39 -3.05 -12.37
CA GLU A 148 -30.56 -1.83 -11.57
C GLU A 148 -29.36 -0.90 -11.62
N LEU A 149 -28.14 -1.44 -11.62
CA LEU A 149 -26.90 -0.66 -11.71
C LEU A 149 -26.74 0.00 -13.10
N MET A 150 -27.09 -0.71 -14.17
CA MET A 150 -26.98 -0.21 -15.54
C MET A 150 -28.12 0.75 -15.92
N ASN A 151 -29.25 0.70 -15.22
CA ASN A 151 -30.40 1.55 -15.52
C ASN A 151 -30.07 3.05 -15.27
N PRO A 152 -30.04 3.90 -16.31
CA PRO A 152 -29.69 5.32 -16.18
C PRO A 152 -30.64 6.12 -15.29
N GLN A 153 -31.88 5.65 -15.12
CA GLN A 153 -32.93 6.31 -14.34
C GLN A 153 -33.14 5.66 -12.96
N SER A 154 -32.33 4.66 -12.59
CA SER A 154 -32.48 3.99 -11.31
C SER A 154 -32.23 4.96 -10.15
N LEU A 155 -33.23 5.08 -9.27
CA LEU A 155 -33.14 5.79 -7.99
C LEU A 155 -32.22 5.05 -7.01
N GLU A 156 -31.99 3.75 -7.22
CA GLU A 156 -31.14 2.91 -6.38
C GLU A 156 -29.68 2.86 -6.85
N PHE A 157 -29.35 3.53 -7.96
CA PHE A 157 -28.01 3.50 -8.56
C PHE A 157 -26.88 3.73 -7.55
N GLU A 158 -26.97 4.79 -6.73
CA GLU A 158 -25.90 5.11 -5.76
C GLU A 158 -25.68 3.98 -4.77
N ARG A 159 -26.75 3.31 -4.33
CA ARG A 159 -26.65 2.16 -3.44
C ARG A 159 -26.02 0.98 -4.15
N CYS A 160 -26.53 0.59 -5.32
CA CYS A 160 -26.00 -0.55 -6.09
C CYS A 160 -24.54 -0.31 -6.50
N PHE A 161 -24.18 0.93 -6.84
CA PHE A 161 -22.82 1.32 -7.17
C PHE A 161 -21.88 1.17 -5.96
N ASN A 162 -22.27 1.70 -4.79
CA ASN A 162 -21.48 1.58 -3.58
C ASN A 162 -21.31 0.12 -3.13
N ASP A 163 -22.37 -0.69 -3.23
CA ASP A 163 -22.31 -2.12 -2.94
C ASP A 163 -21.35 -2.85 -3.90
N SER A 164 -21.43 -2.53 -5.20
CA SER A 164 -20.55 -3.06 -6.26
C SER A 164 -19.07 -2.68 -6.02
N VAL A 165 -18.80 -1.42 -5.67
CA VAL A 165 -17.44 -0.94 -5.36
C VAL A 165 -16.88 -1.61 -4.12
N GLN A 166 -17.70 -1.76 -3.06
CA GLN A 166 -17.28 -2.44 -1.83
C GLN A 166 -16.98 -3.92 -2.08
N GLU A 167 -17.80 -4.60 -2.87
CA GLU A 167 -17.63 -5.99 -3.28
C GLU A 167 -16.30 -6.20 -4.03
N LEU A 168 -16.05 -5.42 -5.09
CA LEU A 168 -14.79 -5.47 -5.82
C LEU A 168 -13.58 -5.14 -4.94
N LYS A 169 -13.74 -4.22 -3.98
CA LYS A 169 -12.68 -3.87 -3.02
C LYS A 169 -12.33 -5.04 -2.11
N ILE A 170 -13.33 -5.76 -1.58
CA ILE A 170 -13.13 -6.96 -0.75
C ILE A 170 -12.40 -8.03 -1.56
N LEU A 171 -12.89 -8.34 -2.76
CA LEU A 171 -12.27 -9.33 -3.66
C LEU A 171 -10.82 -8.97 -3.96
N SER A 172 -10.55 -7.70 -4.27
CA SER A 172 -9.20 -7.23 -4.60
C SER A 172 -8.23 -7.34 -3.43
N LEU A 173 -8.68 -6.97 -2.22
CA LEU A 173 -7.85 -7.02 -1.01
C LEU A 173 -7.60 -8.45 -0.57
N ASP A 174 -8.63 -9.28 -0.51
CA ASP A 174 -8.55 -10.69 -0.11
C ASP A 174 -7.63 -11.49 -1.05
N PHE A 175 -7.82 -11.30 -2.37
CA PHE A 175 -6.97 -11.93 -3.38
C PHE A 175 -5.50 -11.48 -3.27
N GLY A 176 -5.25 -10.25 -2.82
CA GLY A 176 -3.91 -9.68 -2.68
C GLY A 176 -3.12 -10.07 -1.42
N LEU A 177 -3.74 -10.66 -0.39
CA LEU A 177 -3.11 -10.84 0.94
C LEU A 177 -1.80 -11.63 0.93
N ASP A 178 -1.74 -12.73 0.19
CA ASP A 178 -0.54 -13.59 0.13
C ASP A 178 0.38 -13.25 -1.06
N GLY A 179 0.15 -12.09 -1.68
CA GLY A 179 0.77 -11.69 -2.95
C GLY A 179 0.24 -12.48 -4.15
N PHE A 180 0.45 -11.95 -5.35
CA PHE A 180 -0.11 -12.53 -6.58
C PHE A 180 0.64 -13.76 -7.09
N LEU A 181 1.93 -13.90 -6.75
CA LEU A 181 2.77 -15.00 -7.25
C LEU A 181 2.32 -16.37 -6.72
N SER A 182 1.85 -16.40 -5.47
CA SER A 182 1.37 -17.61 -4.79
C SER A 182 0.01 -18.10 -5.29
N LYS A 183 -0.72 -17.27 -6.04
CA LYS A 183 -2.08 -17.59 -6.49
C LYS A 183 -2.04 -18.47 -7.73
N THR A 184 -2.87 -19.51 -7.74
CA THR A 184 -2.98 -20.42 -8.89
C THR A 184 -3.74 -19.77 -10.03
N LEU A 185 -3.46 -20.22 -11.26
CA LEU A 185 -4.14 -19.70 -12.44
C LEU A 185 -5.67 -19.91 -12.43
N PRO A 186 -6.20 -21.08 -11.99
CA PRO A 186 -7.65 -21.25 -11.85
C PRO A 186 -8.27 -20.24 -10.88
N LEU A 187 -7.61 -19.96 -9.75
CA LEU A 187 -8.10 -18.98 -8.78
C LEU A 187 -8.11 -17.56 -9.36
N MET A 188 -7.03 -17.17 -10.06
CA MET A 188 -6.99 -15.87 -10.76
C MET A 188 -8.15 -15.72 -11.75
N ARG A 189 -8.42 -16.76 -12.55
CA ARG A 189 -9.52 -16.75 -13.54
C ARG A 189 -10.89 -16.70 -12.88
N ALA A 190 -11.08 -17.36 -11.73
CA ALA A 190 -12.34 -17.31 -10.99
C ALA A 190 -12.63 -15.87 -10.55
N ILE A 191 -11.67 -15.22 -9.86
CA ILE A 191 -11.82 -13.83 -9.42
C ILE A 191 -12.01 -12.88 -10.61
N PHE A 192 -11.28 -13.08 -11.70
CA PHE A 192 -11.47 -12.29 -12.92
C PHE A 192 -12.88 -12.43 -13.50
N GLY A 193 -13.42 -13.65 -13.51
CA GLY A 193 -14.80 -13.94 -13.89
C GLY A 193 -15.82 -13.24 -12.98
N ASP A 194 -15.58 -13.22 -11.67
CA ASP A 194 -16.44 -12.54 -10.71
C ASP A 194 -16.42 -11.00 -10.91
N MET A 195 -15.28 -10.44 -11.34
CA MET A 195 -15.17 -9.00 -11.61
C MET A 195 -15.81 -8.54 -12.93
N GLN A 196 -15.84 -9.43 -13.94
CA GLN A 196 -16.26 -9.08 -15.31
C GLN A 196 -17.65 -8.42 -15.39
N PRO A 197 -18.71 -8.94 -14.75
CA PRO A 197 -20.04 -8.33 -14.82
C PRO A 197 -20.08 -6.90 -14.28
N HIS A 198 -19.30 -6.62 -13.22
CA HIS A 198 -19.20 -5.27 -12.65
C HIS A 198 -18.50 -4.31 -13.62
N VAL A 199 -17.43 -4.77 -14.26
CA VAL A 199 -16.69 -3.99 -15.27
C VAL A 199 -17.57 -3.68 -16.48
N ASP A 200 -18.32 -4.65 -16.97
CA ASP A 200 -19.24 -4.48 -18.10
C ASP A 200 -20.34 -3.46 -17.74
N ALA A 201 -20.90 -3.57 -16.53
CA ALA A 201 -21.88 -2.61 -16.02
C ALA A 201 -21.27 -1.19 -15.89
N TYR A 202 -20.04 -1.05 -15.38
CA TYR A 202 -19.37 0.24 -15.28
C TYR A 202 -19.12 0.87 -16.65
N GLN A 203 -18.72 0.09 -17.65
CA GLN A 203 -18.55 0.60 -19.02
C GLN A 203 -19.88 1.06 -19.60
N HIS A 204 -20.98 0.36 -19.31
CA HIS A 204 -22.33 0.80 -19.67
C HIS A 204 -22.67 2.14 -19.01
N VAL A 205 -22.50 2.24 -17.69
CA VAL A 205 -22.79 3.44 -16.90
C VAL A 205 -22.02 4.65 -17.43
N LEU A 206 -20.70 4.51 -17.67
CA LEU A 206 -19.88 5.59 -18.22
C LEU A 206 -20.29 6.05 -19.63
N ARG A 207 -20.95 5.20 -20.42
CA ARG A 207 -21.41 5.54 -21.78
C ARG A 207 -22.77 6.21 -21.82
N TYR A 208 -23.69 5.80 -20.95
CA TYR A 208 -25.10 6.15 -21.06
C TYR A 208 -25.63 7.04 -19.93
N ARG A 209 -24.83 7.29 -18.89
CA ARG A 209 -25.21 8.10 -17.74
C ARG A 209 -24.17 9.19 -17.46
N GLU A 210 -24.64 10.40 -17.16
CA GLU A 210 -23.79 11.44 -16.59
C GLU A 210 -23.35 11.03 -15.17
N CYS A 211 -22.04 10.89 -14.97
CA CYS A 211 -21.46 10.40 -13.74
C CYS A 211 -20.77 11.53 -12.96
N SER A 212 -20.90 11.49 -11.64
CA SER A 212 -20.16 12.39 -10.76
C SER A 212 -18.66 12.05 -10.76
N LEU A 213 -17.83 13.00 -10.32
CA LEU A 213 -16.38 12.81 -10.16
C LEU A 213 -16.05 11.54 -9.35
N THR A 214 -16.77 11.32 -8.24
CA THR A 214 -16.59 10.18 -7.33
C THR A 214 -16.88 8.85 -8.03
N VAL A 215 -17.98 8.78 -8.80
CA VAL A 215 -18.35 7.57 -9.56
C VAL A 215 -17.28 7.26 -10.61
N ILE A 216 -16.85 8.26 -11.39
CA ILE A 216 -15.79 8.10 -12.39
C ILE A 216 -14.49 7.60 -11.74
N PHE A 217 -14.09 8.22 -10.62
CA PHE A 217 -12.88 7.84 -9.90
C PHE A 217 -12.92 6.39 -9.43
N HIS A 218 -13.99 5.95 -8.77
CA HIS A 218 -14.10 4.57 -8.27
C HIS A 218 -14.23 3.53 -9.38
N ILE A 219 -14.90 3.85 -10.49
CA ILE A 219 -14.91 2.98 -11.67
C ILE A 219 -13.49 2.79 -12.19
N GLN A 220 -12.77 3.89 -12.43
CA GLN A 220 -11.41 3.83 -13.01
C GLN A 220 -10.41 3.18 -12.05
N TRP A 221 -10.59 3.37 -10.74
CA TRP A 221 -9.79 2.67 -9.73
C TRP A 221 -9.99 1.15 -9.80
N ASN A 222 -11.23 0.67 -9.90
CA ASN A 222 -11.52 -0.76 -10.04
C ASN A 222 -11.03 -1.31 -11.38
N MET A 223 -11.18 -0.54 -12.47
CA MET A 223 -10.61 -0.89 -13.78
C MET A 223 -9.10 -1.12 -13.72
N SER A 224 -8.37 -0.35 -12.91
CA SER A 224 -6.92 -0.55 -12.75
C SER A 224 -6.57 -1.93 -12.18
N PHE A 225 -7.35 -2.44 -11.22
CA PHE A 225 -7.14 -3.77 -10.65
C PHE A 225 -7.54 -4.87 -11.63
N TYR A 226 -8.63 -4.67 -12.37
CA TYR A 226 -9.05 -5.59 -13.42
C TYR A 226 -7.97 -5.74 -14.52
N VAL A 227 -7.41 -4.63 -15.00
CA VAL A 227 -6.28 -4.64 -15.98
C VAL A 227 -5.04 -5.33 -15.39
N LEU A 228 -4.74 -5.09 -14.11
CA LEU A 228 -3.64 -5.79 -13.43
C LEU A 228 -3.89 -7.30 -13.43
N LEU A 229 -5.06 -7.75 -12.98
CA LEU A 229 -5.39 -9.17 -12.87
C LEU A 229 -5.37 -9.87 -14.24
N GLU A 230 -5.90 -9.23 -15.28
CA GLU A 230 -5.81 -9.72 -16.65
C GLU A 230 -4.36 -9.91 -17.10
N GLY A 231 -3.51 -8.91 -16.85
CA GLY A 231 -2.07 -8.97 -17.13
C GLY A 231 -1.36 -10.10 -16.37
N LEU A 232 -1.69 -10.28 -15.09
CA LEU A 232 -1.16 -11.36 -14.25
C LEU A 232 -1.56 -12.75 -14.80
N ILE A 233 -2.83 -12.91 -15.19
CA ILE A 233 -3.38 -14.14 -15.78
C ILE A 233 -2.63 -14.48 -17.06
N HIS A 234 -2.48 -13.53 -17.97
CA HIS A 234 -1.79 -13.78 -19.23
C HIS A 234 -0.31 -14.05 -19.00
N ALA A 235 0.36 -13.27 -18.16
CA ALA A 235 1.76 -13.49 -17.82
C ALA A 235 1.97 -14.90 -17.24
N LYS A 236 1.16 -15.32 -16.26
CA LYS A 236 1.25 -16.66 -15.65
C LYS A 236 0.86 -17.79 -16.61
N GLN A 237 0.04 -17.54 -17.62
CA GLN A 237 -0.27 -18.52 -18.67
C GLN A 237 0.87 -18.75 -19.64
N CYS A 238 1.59 -17.70 -20.02
CA CYS A 238 2.54 -17.73 -21.13
C CYS A 238 4.01 -17.54 -20.70
N TRP A 239 4.30 -17.55 -19.40
CA TRP A 239 5.64 -17.24 -18.90
C TRP A 239 6.76 -18.16 -19.38
N SER A 240 6.42 -19.39 -19.80
CA SER A 240 7.36 -20.33 -20.43
C SER A 240 7.83 -19.89 -21.83
N SER A 241 7.16 -18.88 -22.42
CA SER A 241 7.44 -18.28 -23.72
C SER A 241 7.82 -16.81 -23.53
N PRO A 242 9.12 -16.47 -23.58
CA PRO A 242 9.60 -15.11 -23.39
C PRO A 242 8.96 -14.11 -24.33
N GLU A 243 8.84 -14.42 -25.62
CA GLU A 243 8.20 -13.60 -26.64
C GLU A 243 6.77 -13.22 -26.24
N SER A 244 6.04 -14.17 -25.65
CA SER A 244 4.69 -13.95 -25.15
C SER A 244 4.68 -13.00 -23.94
N LEU A 245 5.67 -13.07 -23.05
CA LEU A 245 5.81 -12.11 -21.95
C LEU A 245 6.04 -10.68 -22.44
N PHE A 246 6.81 -10.47 -23.51
CA PHE A 246 6.94 -9.13 -24.11
C PHE A 246 5.58 -8.60 -24.55
N LEU A 247 4.81 -9.41 -25.29
CA LEU A 247 3.49 -9.01 -25.78
C LEU A 247 2.52 -8.68 -24.64
N VAL A 248 2.57 -9.44 -23.54
CA VAL A 248 1.73 -9.15 -22.35
C VAL A 248 2.09 -7.79 -21.74
N VAL A 249 3.38 -7.50 -21.56
CA VAL A 249 3.83 -6.21 -20.99
C VAL A 249 3.41 -5.04 -21.90
N GLU A 250 3.57 -5.18 -23.21
CA GLU A 250 3.17 -4.15 -24.18
C GLU A 250 1.65 -3.93 -24.23
N GLU A 251 0.87 -5.01 -24.15
CA GLU A 251 -0.59 -4.92 -24.15
C GLU A 251 -1.10 -4.26 -22.86
N VAL A 252 -0.51 -4.58 -21.71
CA VAL A 252 -0.83 -3.90 -20.45
C VAL A 252 -0.43 -2.43 -20.50
N GLU A 253 0.74 -2.10 -21.07
CA GLU A 253 1.14 -0.70 -21.27
C GLU A 253 0.10 0.05 -22.10
N ARG A 254 -0.30 -0.52 -23.24
CA ARG A 254 -1.30 0.05 -24.14
C ARG A 254 -2.63 0.28 -23.41
N LYS A 255 -3.12 -0.72 -22.68
CA LYS A 255 -4.36 -0.62 -21.89
C LYS A 255 -4.26 0.44 -20.78
N CYS A 256 -3.15 0.51 -20.05
CA CYS A 256 -2.95 1.52 -19.00
C CYS A 256 -2.95 2.95 -19.60
N GLN A 257 -2.24 3.16 -20.72
CA GLN A 257 -2.23 4.46 -21.41
C GLN A 257 -3.60 4.84 -21.96
N GLU A 258 -4.35 3.87 -22.48
CA GLU A 258 -5.72 4.07 -22.94
C GLU A 258 -6.65 4.47 -21.79
N GLN A 259 -6.59 3.76 -20.65
CA GLN A 259 -7.40 4.08 -19.48
C GLN A 259 -7.04 5.43 -18.86
N ILE A 260 -5.76 5.84 -18.87
CA ILE A 260 -5.36 7.20 -18.47
C ILE A 260 -6.03 8.24 -19.39
N LYS A 261 -6.00 8.05 -20.71
CA LYS A 261 -6.64 8.98 -21.65
C LYS A 261 -8.16 9.04 -21.46
N ILE A 262 -8.80 7.88 -21.28
CA ILE A 262 -10.24 7.79 -21.02
C ILE A 262 -10.58 8.50 -19.71
N SER A 263 -9.85 8.21 -18.63
CA SER A 263 -10.03 8.85 -17.32
C SER A 263 -9.91 10.37 -17.44
N ASN A 264 -8.88 10.86 -18.12
CA ASN A 264 -8.67 12.30 -18.32
C ASN A 264 -9.82 12.95 -19.09
N SER A 265 -10.30 12.30 -20.16
CA SER A 265 -11.44 12.78 -20.94
C SER A 265 -12.73 12.84 -20.10
N LEU A 266 -13.04 11.74 -19.39
CA LEU A 266 -14.23 11.66 -18.55
C LEU A 266 -14.22 12.69 -17.42
N LEU A 267 -13.10 12.84 -16.73
CA LEU A 267 -12.94 13.83 -15.67
C LEU A 267 -13.07 15.26 -16.20
N LEU A 268 -12.47 15.58 -17.36
CA LEU A 268 -12.60 16.89 -17.99
C LEU A 268 -14.04 17.20 -18.39
N ASN A 269 -14.82 16.21 -18.83
CA ASN A 269 -16.23 16.40 -19.16
C ASN A 269 -17.12 16.57 -17.91
N ALA A 270 -16.69 16.05 -16.75
CA ALA A 270 -17.36 16.23 -15.46
C ALA A 270 -17.07 17.59 -14.78
N THR A 271 -16.32 18.49 -15.44
CA THR A 271 -15.91 19.81 -14.89
C THR A 271 -17.05 20.73 -14.46
N GLY A 272 -18.29 20.49 -14.93
CA GLY A 272 -19.47 21.24 -14.47
C GLY A 272 -19.94 20.91 -13.05
N GLN A 273 -19.43 19.86 -12.41
CA GLN A 273 -19.96 19.32 -11.14
C GLN A 273 -18.95 19.30 -9.97
N GLY A 274 -17.67 19.58 -10.19
CA GLY A 274 -16.62 19.45 -9.16
C GLY A 274 -15.62 20.63 -9.13
N ARG A 275 -14.90 20.77 -8.02
CA ARG A 275 -13.85 21.80 -7.88
C ARG A 275 -12.63 21.43 -8.72
N ARG A 276 -11.87 22.44 -9.15
CA ARG A 276 -10.69 22.24 -10.02
C ARG A 276 -9.61 21.42 -9.31
N GLU A 277 -9.47 21.63 -8.02
CA GLU A 277 -8.52 20.96 -7.12
C GLU A 277 -8.87 19.47 -6.97
N ASP A 278 -10.16 19.15 -6.79
CA ASP A 278 -10.65 17.77 -6.69
C ASP A 278 -10.38 16.99 -7.98
N LEU A 279 -10.63 17.63 -9.13
CA LEU A 279 -10.39 17.05 -10.44
C LEU A 279 -8.90 16.80 -10.71
N SER A 280 -8.03 17.76 -10.35
CA SER A 280 -6.58 17.60 -10.47
C SER A 280 -6.07 16.45 -9.59
N THR A 281 -6.60 16.34 -8.38
CA THR A 281 -6.24 15.30 -7.41
C THR A 281 -6.68 13.91 -7.90
N ALA A 282 -7.95 13.78 -8.32
CA ALA A 282 -8.50 12.54 -8.86
C ALA A 282 -7.70 12.06 -10.08
N ARG A 283 -7.37 12.98 -10.99
CA ARG A 283 -6.54 12.68 -12.16
C ARG A 283 -5.18 12.11 -11.76
N SER A 284 -4.46 12.84 -10.90
CA SER A 284 -3.10 12.47 -10.49
C SER A 284 -3.07 11.12 -9.78
N LEU A 285 -4.07 10.83 -8.94
CA LEU A 285 -4.19 9.54 -8.25
C LEU A 285 -4.48 8.37 -9.21
N LEU A 286 -5.34 8.59 -10.22
CA LEU A 286 -5.61 7.55 -11.23
C LEU A 286 -4.38 7.30 -12.12
N GLU A 287 -3.72 8.37 -12.59
CA GLU A 287 -2.47 8.26 -13.35
C GLU A 287 -1.40 7.51 -12.56
N MET A 288 -1.20 7.88 -11.29
CA MET A 288 -0.32 7.18 -10.35
C MET A 288 -0.66 5.68 -10.28
N LYS A 289 -1.96 5.35 -10.16
CA LYS A 289 -2.42 3.96 -10.04
C LYS A 289 -2.13 3.15 -11.30
N PHE A 290 -2.39 3.68 -12.50
CA PHE A 290 -2.09 2.98 -13.76
C PHE A 290 -0.58 2.84 -14.02
N HIS A 291 0.23 3.85 -13.66
CA HIS A 291 1.69 3.71 -13.71
C HIS A 291 2.19 2.61 -12.77
N TRP A 292 1.56 2.47 -11.60
CA TRP A 292 1.89 1.40 -10.66
C TRP A 292 1.51 0.02 -11.20
N VAL A 293 0.35 -0.13 -11.84
CA VAL A 293 -0.06 -1.39 -12.51
C VAL A 293 0.96 -1.79 -13.58
N PHE A 294 1.35 -0.84 -14.44
CA PHE A 294 2.32 -1.12 -15.50
C PHE A 294 3.70 -1.50 -14.92
N ALA A 295 4.19 -0.76 -13.93
CA ALA A 295 5.44 -1.10 -13.24
C ALA A 295 5.40 -2.50 -12.62
N GLY A 296 4.26 -2.90 -12.03
CA GLY A 296 4.05 -4.23 -11.47
C GLY A 296 4.20 -5.35 -12.51
N ILE A 297 3.57 -5.19 -13.68
CA ILE A 297 3.69 -6.18 -14.78
C ILE A 297 5.10 -6.20 -15.38
N CYS A 298 5.78 -5.05 -15.52
CA CYS A 298 7.19 -5.04 -15.91
C CYS A 298 8.09 -5.80 -14.92
N GLY A 299 7.90 -5.56 -13.62
CA GLY A 299 8.65 -6.25 -12.57
C GLY A 299 8.40 -7.76 -12.57
N LEU A 300 7.15 -8.17 -12.81
CA LEU A 300 6.80 -9.58 -12.96
C LEU A 300 7.47 -10.23 -14.19
N GLY A 301 7.50 -9.54 -15.33
CA GLY A 301 8.20 -10.02 -16.52
C GLY A 301 9.70 -10.21 -16.28
N LEU A 302 10.34 -9.31 -15.53
CA LEU A 302 11.74 -9.46 -15.10
C LEU A 302 11.93 -10.71 -14.23
N LEU A 303 11.02 -10.95 -13.28
CA LEU A 303 11.06 -12.15 -12.44
C LEU A 303 10.91 -13.42 -13.29
N TYR A 304 9.88 -13.53 -14.12
CA TYR A 304 9.64 -14.73 -14.93
C TYR A 304 10.79 -15.04 -15.89
N THR A 305 11.32 -14.03 -16.57
CA THR A 305 12.47 -14.22 -17.47
C THR A 305 13.74 -14.61 -16.73
N SER A 306 13.93 -14.14 -15.49
CA SER A 306 15.04 -14.54 -14.62
C SER A 306 14.92 -15.99 -14.15
N VAL A 307 13.73 -16.41 -13.71
CA VAL A 307 13.46 -17.79 -13.29
C VAL A 307 13.61 -18.73 -14.48
N LEU A 308 13.03 -18.40 -15.64
CA LEU A 308 13.15 -19.21 -16.85
C LEU A 308 14.62 -19.43 -17.25
N ARG A 309 15.44 -18.37 -17.19
CA ARG A 309 16.88 -18.49 -17.42
C ARG A 309 17.54 -19.49 -16.47
N THR A 310 17.23 -19.40 -15.17
CA THR A 310 17.77 -20.31 -14.15
C THR A 310 17.40 -21.76 -14.45
N ARG A 311 16.12 -22.02 -14.71
CA ARG A 311 15.63 -23.37 -15.03
C ARG A 311 16.22 -23.93 -16.33
N LEU A 312 16.43 -23.09 -17.34
CA LEU A 312 17.11 -23.49 -18.58
C LEU A 312 18.58 -23.87 -18.35
N ILE A 313 19.29 -23.14 -17.49
CA ILE A 313 20.68 -23.46 -17.13
C ILE A 313 20.76 -24.76 -16.34
N GLU A 314 19.82 -24.98 -15.41
CA GLU A 314 19.77 -26.18 -14.57
C GLU A 314 19.18 -27.42 -15.26
N GLY A 315 18.64 -27.26 -16.48
CA GLY A 315 17.96 -28.35 -17.20
C GLY A 315 16.64 -28.81 -16.58
N LYS A 316 16.10 -28.07 -15.62
CA LYS A 316 14.86 -28.38 -14.86
C LYS A 316 13.63 -27.74 -15.49
N ASN A 317 13.42 -27.96 -16.78
CA ASN A 317 12.23 -27.43 -17.46
C ASN A 317 11.04 -28.38 -17.27
N ASP A 318 10.72 -28.70 -16.01
CA ASP A 318 9.75 -29.75 -15.65
C ASP A 318 8.28 -29.30 -15.81
N GLY A 319 8.05 -28.11 -16.37
CA GLY A 319 6.70 -27.59 -16.61
C GLY A 319 5.94 -27.16 -15.35
N ASP A 320 6.59 -27.11 -14.18
CA ASP A 320 6.00 -26.60 -12.94
C ASP A 320 5.68 -25.10 -13.09
N PRO A 321 4.41 -24.67 -13.09
CA PRO A 321 4.05 -23.27 -13.28
C PRO A 321 4.31 -22.41 -12.05
N ASP A 322 4.60 -23.00 -10.88
CA ASP A 322 4.80 -22.25 -9.65
C ASP A 322 6.29 -21.95 -9.41
N ILE A 323 6.56 -20.69 -9.04
CA ILE A 323 7.91 -20.21 -8.71
C ILE A 323 8.17 -20.50 -7.24
N GLN A 324 9.23 -21.24 -6.95
CA GLN A 324 9.68 -21.45 -5.58
C GLN A 324 10.41 -20.20 -5.06
N SER A 325 10.26 -19.91 -3.75
CA SER A 325 10.82 -18.70 -3.13
C SER A 325 12.35 -18.58 -3.25
N ASN A 326 13.07 -19.70 -3.35
CA ASN A 326 14.52 -19.72 -3.59
C ASN A 326 14.90 -19.32 -5.04
N GLU A 327 14.02 -19.55 -6.02
CA GLU A 327 14.25 -19.17 -7.43
C GLU A 327 14.14 -17.65 -7.63
N SER A 328 13.34 -16.96 -6.80
CA SER A 328 13.18 -15.50 -6.87
C SER A 328 14.31 -14.73 -6.17
N LEU A 329 15.10 -15.37 -5.30
CA LEU A 329 16.21 -14.72 -4.60
C LEU A 329 17.45 -14.48 -5.50
N GLN A 330 17.59 -15.25 -6.59
CA GLN A 330 18.77 -15.20 -7.45
C GLN A 330 18.72 -14.17 -8.59
N ILE A 331 17.71 -13.28 -8.63
CA ILE A 331 17.48 -12.36 -9.76
C ILE A 331 18.73 -11.53 -10.10
N VAL A 332 19.45 -11.03 -9.09
CA VAL A 332 20.64 -10.19 -9.31
C VAL A 332 21.75 -10.95 -10.03
N ASP A 333 22.01 -12.18 -9.60
CA ASP A 333 23.04 -13.04 -10.18
C ASP A 333 22.62 -13.47 -11.60
N GLN A 334 21.32 -13.69 -11.84
CA GLN A 334 20.81 -13.98 -13.18
C GLN A 334 20.94 -12.78 -14.12
N VAL A 335 20.67 -11.57 -13.65
CA VAL A 335 20.89 -10.34 -14.43
C VAL A 335 22.37 -10.19 -14.77
N ALA A 336 23.27 -10.32 -13.78
CA ALA A 336 24.72 -10.25 -13.99
C ALA A 336 25.22 -11.32 -14.98
N GLY A 337 24.75 -12.56 -14.83
CA GLY A 337 25.06 -13.66 -15.74
C GLY A 337 24.56 -13.39 -17.16
N SER A 338 23.37 -12.79 -17.32
CA SER A 338 22.78 -12.52 -18.65
C SER A 338 23.50 -11.47 -19.46
N VAL A 339 24.00 -10.40 -18.82
CA VAL A 339 24.73 -9.33 -19.51
C VAL A 339 26.09 -9.82 -20.00
N ASN A 340 26.69 -10.77 -19.29
CA ASN A 340 28.01 -11.32 -19.60
C ASN A 340 27.95 -12.61 -20.45
N SER A 341 26.75 -13.07 -20.82
CA SER A 341 26.59 -14.31 -21.58
C SER A 341 26.88 -14.12 -23.07
N PRO A 342 27.50 -15.11 -23.74
CA PRO A 342 27.60 -15.13 -25.20
C PRO A 342 26.23 -15.02 -25.86
N PRO A 343 26.14 -14.46 -27.07
CA PRO A 343 24.87 -14.32 -27.78
C PRO A 343 24.13 -15.67 -27.86
N ASP A 344 24.79 -16.81 -28.09
CA ASP A 344 24.09 -18.11 -28.24
C ASP A 344 23.75 -18.84 -26.93
N ALA A 345 23.97 -18.23 -25.77
CA ALA A 345 23.80 -18.89 -24.46
C ALA A 345 22.33 -18.91 -23.97
N PRO A 346 21.97 -19.90 -23.12
CA PRO A 346 20.70 -19.90 -22.40
C PRO A 346 20.49 -18.56 -21.66
N GLY A 347 19.36 -17.90 -21.93
CA GLY A 347 18.98 -16.64 -21.28
C GLY A 347 19.25 -15.35 -22.05
N GLN A 348 19.34 -15.40 -23.39
CA GLN A 348 19.10 -14.23 -24.26
C GLN A 348 17.77 -13.53 -23.94
N TYR A 349 16.79 -14.29 -23.47
CA TYR A 349 15.47 -13.79 -23.12
C TYR A 349 15.50 -12.70 -22.05
N LEU A 350 16.29 -12.90 -20.99
CA LEU A 350 16.46 -11.90 -19.93
C LEU A 350 17.21 -10.66 -20.44
N SER A 351 18.26 -10.82 -21.24
CA SER A 351 19.00 -9.68 -21.80
C SER A 351 18.17 -8.89 -22.80
N GLY A 352 17.37 -9.56 -23.64
CA GLY A 352 16.38 -8.94 -24.52
C GLY A 352 15.29 -8.20 -23.75
N PHE A 353 14.80 -8.79 -22.65
CA PHE A 353 13.80 -8.16 -21.79
C PHE A 353 14.37 -6.92 -21.10
N LEU A 354 15.58 -6.99 -20.54
CA LEU A 354 16.28 -5.86 -19.94
C LEU A 354 16.55 -4.75 -20.97
N LYS A 355 16.92 -5.11 -22.21
CA LYS A 355 17.12 -4.13 -23.28
C LYS A 355 15.85 -3.35 -23.61
N ARG A 356 14.69 -4.00 -23.55
CA ARG A 356 13.40 -3.37 -23.90
C ARG A 356 12.76 -2.65 -22.71
N PHE A 357 12.77 -3.25 -21.52
CA PHE A 357 11.99 -2.79 -20.37
C PHE A 357 12.84 -2.42 -19.14
N GLY A 358 14.15 -2.68 -19.15
CA GLY A 358 15.03 -2.42 -18.02
C GLY A 358 15.15 -0.93 -17.67
N GLU A 359 15.04 -0.04 -18.65
CA GLU A 359 14.92 1.40 -18.41
C GLU A 359 13.47 1.85 -18.17
N VAL A 360 12.49 1.16 -18.76
CA VAL A 360 11.06 1.51 -18.66
C VAL A 360 10.56 1.33 -17.23
N TYR A 361 10.90 0.22 -16.58
CA TYR A 361 10.48 -0.07 -15.20
C TYR A 361 10.80 1.07 -14.20
N PRO A 362 12.06 1.50 -14.01
CA PRO A 362 12.37 2.60 -13.10
C PRO A 362 11.81 3.95 -13.57
N GLN A 363 11.55 4.15 -14.88
CA GLN A 363 10.87 5.35 -15.36
C GLN A 363 9.41 5.40 -14.91
N GLN A 364 8.68 4.28 -14.95
CA GLN A 364 7.30 4.22 -14.45
C GLN A 364 7.24 4.46 -12.94
N LEU A 365 8.16 3.88 -12.18
CA LEU A 365 8.28 4.15 -10.73
C LEU A 365 8.54 5.63 -10.43
N VAL A 366 9.37 6.30 -11.24
CA VAL A 366 9.57 7.76 -11.12
C VAL A 366 8.27 8.52 -11.41
N ARG A 367 7.49 8.14 -12.42
CA ARG A 367 6.19 8.76 -12.72
C ARG A 367 5.20 8.61 -11.57
N VAL A 368 5.19 7.46 -10.89
CA VAL A 368 4.39 7.25 -9.67
C VAL A 368 4.73 8.28 -8.59
N LEU A 369 6.02 8.57 -8.36
CA LEU A 369 6.44 9.60 -7.41
C LEU A 369 6.03 11.01 -7.84
N GLU A 370 6.13 11.32 -9.14
CA GLU A 370 5.71 12.62 -9.69
C GLU A 370 4.22 12.86 -9.52
N SER A 371 3.37 11.90 -9.95
CA SER A 371 1.93 11.99 -9.79
C SER A 371 1.49 12.04 -8.32
N PHE A 372 2.23 11.38 -7.41
CA PHE A 372 2.00 11.53 -5.98
C PHE A 372 2.28 12.95 -5.49
N LEU A 373 3.36 13.59 -5.93
CA LEU A 373 3.64 14.98 -5.54
C LEU A 373 2.58 15.94 -6.07
N GLU A 374 2.09 15.72 -7.30
CA GLU A 374 1.02 16.52 -7.89
C GLU A 374 -0.26 16.49 -7.07
N CYS A 375 -0.59 15.38 -6.38
CA CYS A 375 -1.74 15.33 -5.48
C CYS A 375 -1.42 15.80 -4.05
N ALA A 376 -0.22 15.51 -3.53
CA ALA A 376 0.11 15.76 -2.13
C ALA A 376 0.39 17.24 -1.81
N GLU A 377 0.64 18.07 -2.83
CA GLU A 377 0.84 19.52 -2.69
C GLU A 377 -0.46 20.33 -2.88
N VAL A 378 -1.59 19.67 -3.18
CA VAL A 378 -2.89 20.34 -3.36
C VAL A 378 -3.48 20.79 -2.03
N GLN A 379 -4.05 22.01 -2.03
CA GLN A 379 -4.87 22.51 -0.94
C GLN A 379 -6.31 22.64 -1.43
N ILE A 380 -7.25 22.08 -0.66
CA ILE A 380 -8.69 22.17 -0.94
C ILE A 380 -9.28 23.12 0.10
N ASP A 381 -9.85 24.24 -0.34
CA ASP A 381 -10.35 25.33 0.53
C ASP A 381 -9.31 25.86 1.55
N GLY A 382 -8.03 25.87 1.17
CA GLY A 382 -6.93 26.28 2.05
C GLY A 382 -6.56 25.24 3.13
N ILE A 383 -7.21 24.08 3.13
CA ILE A 383 -6.85 22.92 3.96
C ILE A 383 -5.93 22.03 3.12
N ALA A 384 -4.75 21.70 3.64
CA ALA A 384 -3.85 20.75 3.00
C ALA A 384 -4.59 19.41 2.80
N PHE A 385 -4.50 18.84 1.60
CA PHE A 385 -5.11 17.55 1.31
C PHE A 385 -4.43 16.44 2.12
N ASN A 386 -5.02 16.13 3.28
CA ASN A 386 -4.61 15.05 4.18
C ASN A 386 -5.65 13.92 4.11
N ALA A 387 -5.98 13.42 2.90
CA ALA A 387 -6.83 12.24 2.78
C ALA A 387 -6.14 11.01 3.41
N PRO A 388 -6.86 9.91 3.72
CA PRO A 388 -6.27 8.66 4.19
C PRO A 388 -5.48 8.00 3.05
N LEU A 389 -4.30 8.56 2.77
CA LEU A 389 -3.32 8.10 1.80
C LEU A 389 -2.48 6.96 2.39
N GLN A 390 -2.80 6.35 3.53
CA GLN A 390 -1.89 5.39 4.17
C GLN A 390 -1.44 4.28 3.22
N GLN A 391 -2.38 3.65 2.49
CA GLN A 391 -2.03 2.66 1.46
C GLN A 391 -1.15 3.24 0.35
N VAL A 392 -1.44 4.48 -0.09
CA VAL A 392 -0.64 5.19 -1.08
C VAL A 392 0.76 5.48 -0.54
N VAL A 393 0.88 5.96 0.70
CA VAL A 393 2.14 6.27 1.39
C VAL A 393 3.02 5.04 1.52
N TYR A 394 2.44 3.89 1.92
CA TYR A 394 3.17 2.62 1.90
C TYR A 394 3.62 2.25 0.48
N GLY A 395 2.75 2.42 -0.51
CA GLY A 395 3.09 2.27 -1.92
C GLY A 395 4.28 3.14 -2.34
N ILE A 396 4.32 4.41 -1.92
CA ILE A 396 5.42 5.35 -2.20
C ILE A 396 6.73 4.92 -1.52
N VAL A 397 6.67 4.46 -0.27
CA VAL A 397 7.84 3.89 0.42
C VAL A 397 8.39 2.70 -0.38
N PHE A 398 7.51 1.81 -0.85
CA PHE A 398 7.89 0.65 -1.67
C PHE A 398 8.48 1.05 -3.03
N VAL A 399 7.92 2.07 -3.68
CA VAL A 399 8.46 2.64 -4.93
C VAL A 399 9.87 3.18 -4.71
N CYS A 400 10.10 3.95 -3.63
CA CYS A 400 11.44 4.44 -3.28
C CYS A 400 12.42 3.29 -3.02
N LYS A 401 11.99 2.26 -2.27
CA LYS A 401 12.79 1.04 -2.01
C LYS A 401 13.21 0.37 -3.33
N ASN A 402 12.25 0.13 -4.23
CA ASN A 402 12.51 -0.53 -5.51
C ASN A 402 13.45 0.28 -6.42
N LEU A 403 13.38 1.61 -6.37
CA LEU A 403 14.31 2.48 -7.09
C LEU A 403 15.74 2.38 -6.53
N VAL A 404 15.90 2.30 -5.20
CA VAL A 404 17.21 2.08 -4.57
C VAL A 404 17.76 0.70 -4.93
N GLU A 405 16.95 -0.35 -4.82
CA GLU A 405 17.32 -1.72 -5.21
C GLU A 405 17.72 -1.80 -6.68
N ASN A 406 16.97 -1.13 -7.57
CA ASN A 406 17.33 -1.07 -8.98
C ASN A 406 18.70 -0.41 -9.20
N ASN A 407 19.04 0.66 -8.46
CA ASN A 407 20.37 1.26 -8.55
C ASN A 407 21.47 0.33 -8.02
N PHE A 408 21.23 -0.43 -6.96
CA PHE A 408 22.18 -1.44 -6.51
C PHE A 408 22.45 -2.49 -7.59
N VAL A 409 21.40 -2.97 -8.26
CA VAL A 409 21.55 -3.88 -9.41
C VAL A 409 22.34 -3.20 -10.53
N GLN A 410 22.05 -1.94 -10.86
CA GLN A 410 22.77 -1.20 -11.91
C GLN A 410 24.26 -1.07 -11.60
N VAL A 411 24.61 -0.76 -10.36
CA VAL A 411 26.01 -0.64 -9.93
C VAL A 411 26.71 -1.98 -9.94
N ARG A 412 26.06 -3.04 -9.45
CA ARG A 412 26.65 -4.39 -9.43
C ARG A 412 26.90 -4.92 -10.84
N VAL A 413 25.98 -4.70 -11.76
CA VAL A 413 26.01 -5.30 -13.10
C VAL A 413 26.73 -4.42 -14.12
N PHE A 414 26.48 -3.12 -14.11
CA PHE A 414 26.97 -2.18 -15.13
C PHE A 414 28.01 -1.20 -14.58
N GLY A 415 28.33 -1.27 -13.29
CA GLY A 415 29.33 -0.41 -12.67
C GLY A 415 28.92 1.05 -12.53
N ARG A 416 27.64 1.38 -12.72
CA ARG A 416 27.13 2.76 -12.70
C ARG A 416 25.71 2.82 -12.16
N LEU A 417 25.30 4.00 -11.70
CA LEU A 417 23.91 4.27 -11.32
C LEU A 417 22.98 4.35 -12.54
N ALA A 418 21.68 4.23 -12.30
CA ALA A 418 20.67 4.43 -13.33
C ALA A 418 20.76 5.84 -13.94
N ARG A 419 20.44 6.00 -15.23
CA ARG A 419 20.56 7.28 -15.94
C ARG A 419 19.75 8.42 -15.29
N ASN A 420 18.63 8.10 -14.66
CA ASN A 420 17.74 9.05 -14.00
C ASN A 420 17.95 9.14 -12.47
N HIS A 421 19.06 8.63 -11.92
CA HIS A 421 19.31 8.63 -10.46
C HIS A 421 19.27 10.04 -9.83
N GLU A 422 19.75 11.08 -10.52
CA GLU A 422 19.64 12.47 -10.05
C GLU A 422 18.20 12.92 -9.86
N LYS A 423 17.30 12.53 -10.78
CA LYS A 423 15.86 12.81 -10.66
C LYS A 423 15.27 12.05 -9.47
N GLN A 424 15.67 10.80 -9.25
CA GLN A 424 15.23 10.00 -8.09
C GLN A 424 15.67 10.66 -6.77
N LEU A 425 16.94 11.06 -6.67
CA LEU A 425 17.48 11.78 -5.51
C LEU A 425 16.74 13.11 -5.26
N ALA A 426 16.34 13.83 -6.32
CA ALA A 426 15.55 15.05 -6.16
C ALA A 426 14.10 14.81 -5.70
N LEU A 427 13.50 13.67 -6.07
CA LEU A 427 12.10 13.35 -5.74
C LEU A 427 11.93 12.80 -4.33
N PHE A 428 12.87 11.99 -3.83
CA PHE A 428 12.72 11.34 -2.52
C PHE A 428 12.52 12.33 -1.37
N PRO A 429 13.33 13.40 -1.20
CA PRO A 429 13.14 14.37 -0.14
C PRO A 429 11.82 15.14 -0.27
N LYS A 430 11.35 15.40 -1.50
CA LYS A 430 10.06 16.06 -1.74
C LYS A 430 8.92 15.18 -1.25
N CYS A 431 8.91 13.90 -1.66
CA CYS A 431 7.88 12.94 -1.23
C CYS A 431 7.90 12.77 0.29
N ALA A 432 9.08 12.61 0.88
CA ALA A 432 9.25 12.46 2.32
C ALA A 432 8.80 13.71 3.08
N ARG A 433 8.97 14.92 2.53
CA ARG A 433 8.49 16.18 3.11
C ARG A 433 6.96 16.28 3.08
N CYS A 434 6.32 15.96 1.96
CA CYS A 434 4.85 15.96 1.85
C CYS A 434 4.24 14.96 2.85
N ILE A 435 4.77 13.73 2.90
CA ILE A 435 4.34 12.71 3.87
C ILE A 435 4.59 13.17 5.30
N ARG A 436 5.71 13.86 5.57
CA ARG A 436 5.99 14.41 6.90
C ARG A 436 4.95 15.44 7.32
N GLN A 437 4.52 16.31 6.42
CA GLN A 437 3.51 17.34 6.72
C GLN A 437 2.18 16.71 7.16
N MET A 438 1.83 15.54 6.61
CA MET A 438 0.66 14.75 7.06
C MET A 438 0.80 14.22 8.51
N ALA A 439 2.01 14.23 9.08
CA ALA A 439 2.27 13.77 10.45
C ALA A 439 2.33 14.91 11.50
N VAL A 440 2.50 16.17 11.06
CA VAL A 440 2.79 17.27 11.97
C VAL A 440 1.49 17.84 12.53
N GLU A 441 1.17 17.46 13.76
CA GLU A 441 0.25 18.25 14.60
C GLU A 441 0.99 19.53 15.04
N PRO A 442 0.30 20.68 15.18
CA PRO A 442 0.94 21.97 15.53
C PRO A 442 1.76 21.98 16.84
N TRP A 443 1.64 20.93 17.66
CA TRP A 443 2.26 20.81 18.99
C TRP A 443 3.17 19.58 19.13
N LYS A 444 3.32 18.73 18.09
CA LYS A 444 4.18 17.55 18.13
C LYS A 444 5.25 17.62 17.05
N SER A 445 6.52 17.56 17.46
CA SER A 445 7.63 17.37 16.53
C SER A 445 7.48 16.04 15.79
N THR A 446 8.03 15.92 14.57
CA THR A 446 8.06 14.65 13.83
C THR A 446 8.69 13.52 14.65
N LYS A 447 9.65 13.85 15.53
CA LYS A 447 10.29 12.89 16.45
C LYS A 447 9.30 12.37 17.50
N SER A 448 8.46 13.25 18.04
CA SER A 448 7.38 12.85 18.95
C SER A 448 6.33 12.02 18.24
N ALA A 449 5.90 12.42 17.03
CA ALA A 449 4.94 11.67 16.23
C ALA A 449 5.44 10.26 15.87
N PHE A 450 6.72 10.15 15.54
CA PHE A 450 7.37 8.86 15.31
C PHE A 450 7.39 7.99 16.59
N ALA A 451 7.75 8.56 17.74
CA ALA A 451 7.77 7.84 19.02
C ALA A 451 6.39 7.29 19.42
N THR A 452 5.31 7.97 19.01
CA THR A 452 3.92 7.54 19.24
C THR A 452 3.41 6.55 18.20
N GLY A 453 4.20 6.14 17.21
CA GLY A 453 3.80 5.16 16.19
C GLY A 453 3.09 5.74 14.97
N CYS A 454 3.27 7.04 14.67
CA CYS A 454 2.67 7.66 13.48
C CYS A 454 3.27 7.08 12.18
N VAL A 455 2.41 6.48 11.36
CA VAL A 455 2.76 5.86 10.07
C VAL A 455 3.40 6.86 9.11
N TYR A 456 2.87 8.08 9.01
CA TYR A 456 3.40 9.10 8.13
C TYR A 456 4.81 9.55 8.55
N ALA A 457 5.04 9.75 9.85
CA ALA A 457 6.38 10.08 10.37
C ALA A 457 7.38 8.94 10.13
N ALA A 458 6.97 7.69 10.33
CA ALA A 458 7.79 6.51 10.06
C ALA A 458 8.13 6.40 8.56
N SER A 459 7.13 6.53 7.69
CA SER A 459 7.28 6.45 6.23
C SER A 459 8.21 7.54 5.69
N SER A 460 8.05 8.79 6.16
CA SER A 460 8.97 9.89 5.84
C SER A 460 10.41 9.56 6.24
N LYS A 461 10.63 9.04 7.46
CA LYS A 461 11.96 8.66 7.95
C LYS A 461 12.59 7.56 7.09
N ILE A 462 11.81 6.55 6.69
CA ILE A 462 12.27 5.47 5.80
C ILE A 462 12.71 6.03 4.46
N ILE A 463 11.91 6.90 3.83
CA ILE A 463 12.26 7.51 2.53
C ILE A 463 13.55 8.35 2.64
N TYR A 464 13.74 9.11 3.72
CA TYR A 464 15.02 9.80 3.96
C TYR A 464 16.19 8.83 4.16
N GLY A 465 15.97 7.70 4.83
CA GLY A 465 16.97 6.63 4.93
C GLY A 465 17.36 6.08 3.56
N LEU A 466 16.38 5.79 2.71
CA LEU A 466 16.58 5.33 1.33
C LEU A 466 17.31 6.38 0.46
N HIS A 467 16.96 7.66 0.62
CA HIS A 467 17.66 8.77 -0.02
C HIS A 467 19.14 8.78 0.37
N ASN A 468 19.45 8.73 1.67
CA ASN A 468 20.82 8.78 2.16
C ASN A 468 21.64 7.57 1.70
N ILE A 469 21.01 6.40 1.60
CA ILE A 469 21.64 5.20 1.03
C ILE A 469 22.04 5.46 -0.43
N LEU A 470 21.11 5.94 -1.26
CA LEU A 470 21.37 6.21 -2.67
C LEU A 470 22.39 7.34 -2.86
N GLU A 471 22.32 8.40 -2.04
CA GLU A 471 23.27 9.51 -2.07
C GLU A 471 24.68 9.04 -1.69
N ARG A 472 24.81 8.24 -0.63
CA ARG A 472 26.10 7.64 -0.23
C ARG A 472 26.67 6.79 -1.36
N LEU A 473 25.84 5.95 -2.00
CA LEU A 473 26.26 5.12 -3.13
C LEU A 473 26.78 5.99 -4.29
N ARG A 474 26.07 7.07 -4.63
CA ARG A 474 26.52 8.06 -5.63
C ARG A 474 27.86 8.68 -5.27
N THR A 475 28.01 9.12 -4.02
CA THR A 475 29.24 9.75 -3.54
C THR A 475 30.43 8.79 -3.57
N GLU A 476 30.26 7.53 -3.19
CA GLU A 476 31.33 6.54 -3.26
C GLU A 476 31.76 6.25 -4.71
N LEU A 477 30.82 6.09 -5.63
CA LEU A 477 31.15 5.91 -7.05
C LEU A 477 31.84 7.14 -7.65
N ALA A 478 31.43 8.35 -7.25
CA ALA A 478 32.05 9.60 -7.70
C ALA A 478 33.49 9.77 -7.19
N LYS A 479 33.84 9.18 -6.04
CA LYS A 479 35.22 9.15 -5.50
C LYS A 479 36.13 8.16 -6.25
N GLY A 480 35.60 7.39 -7.19
CA GLY A 480 36.34 6.35 -7.91
C GLY A 480 36.47 5.04 -7.13
N THR A 481 35.72 4.85 -6.05
CA THR A 481 35.61 3.56 -5.35
C THR A 481 35.11 2.51 -6.34
N LYS A 482 35.75 1.33 -6.39
CA LYS A 482 35.29 0.27 -7.30
C LYS A 482 33.87 -0.16 -6.93
N SER A 483 33.06 -0.51 -7.91
CA SER A 483 31.63 -0.81 -7.71
C SER A 483 31.38 -1.88 -6.65
N ASN A 484 32.22 -2.92 -6.57
CA ASN A 484 32.10 -3.96 -5.54
C ASN A 484 32.43 -3.43 -4.13
N GLU A 485 33.51 -2.66 -4.00
CA GLU A 485 33.91 -2.02 -2.74
C GLU A 485 32.84 -1.01 -2.28
N ALA A 486 32.22 -0.28 -3.21
CA ALA A 486 31.12 0.65 -2.93
C ALA A 486 29.87 -0.05 -2.38
N LEU A 487 29.59 -1.28 -2.84
CA LEU A 487 28.47 -2.10 -2.38
C LEU A 487 28.75 -2.79 -1.04
N ASP A 488 29.99 -3.20 -0.80
CA ASP A 488 30.41 -3.85 0.45
C ASP A 488 30.18 -2.95 1.68
N PHE A 489 30.25 -1.62 1.51
CA PHE A 489 29.94 -0.64 2.57
C PHE A 489 28.51 -0.71 3.10
N PHE A 490 27.59 -1.34 2.37
CA PHE A 490 26.18 -1.42 2.74
C PHE A 490 25.81 -2.75 3.41
N ASN A 491 26.76 -3.68 3.61
CA ASN A 491 26.52 -5.02 4.19
C ASN A 491 25.26 -5.70 3.59
N ILE A 492 25.03 -5.50 2.29
CA ILE A 492 23.86 -6.05 1.61
C ILE A 492 24.15 -7.55 1.43
N PRO A 493 23.35 -8.45 2.03
CA PRO A 493 23.47 -9.88 1.73
C PRO A 493 23.34 -10.08 0.22
N PRO A 494 23.97 -11.11 -0.38
CA PRO A 494 23.77 -11.42 -1.79
C PRO A 494 22.27 -11.53 -2.17
N ASP A 495 21.44 -11.92 -1.20
CA ASP A 495 19.98 -11.85 -1.24
C ASP A 495 19.47 -10.45 -0.79
N LEU A 496 18.96 -9.65 -1.72
CA LEU A 496 18.33 -8.33 -1.46
C LEU A 496 17.03 -8.37 -0.63
N SER A 497 16.73 -9.49 0.05
CA SER A 497 15.47 -9.73 0.77
C SER A 497 15.32 -8.89 2.05
N SER A 498 16.39 -8.25 2.53
CA SER A 498 16.31 -7.31 3.65
C SER A 498 17.34 -6.19 3.52
N ILE A 499 16.91 -5.02 3.03
CA ILE A 499 17.62 -3.78 3.32
C ILE A 499 17.34 -3.45 4.79
N GLY A 500 18.19 -3.95 5.68
CA GLY A 500 18.25 -3.48 7.05
C GLY A 500 18.77 -2.05 7.07
N LEU A 501 17.95 -1.10 7.53
CA LEU A 501 18.41 0.27 7.79
C LEU A 501 19.32 0.23 9.03
N ASN A 502 20.62 0.01 8.86
CA ASN A 502 21.60 0.31 9.89
C ASN A 502 21.83 1.83 9.91
N TYR A 503 21.19 2.48 10.87
CA TYR A 503 21.33 3.92 11.13
C TYR A 503 22.46 4.12 12.14
N ASP A 504 23.58 4.72 11.74
CA ASP A 504 24.65 5.17 12.65
C ASP A 504 24.34 6.53 13.30
N GLY A 505 23.12 6.69 13.81
CA GLY A 505 22.75 7.88 14.58
C GLY A 505 21.69 7.55 15.62
N ASP A 506 22.10 7.51 16.91
CA ASP A 506 21.36 7.46 18.19
C ASP A 506 20.02 6.69 18.31
N PHE A 507 19.59 5.98 17.28
CA PHE A 507 18.30 5.32 17.19
C PHE A 507 18.49 4.03 16.39
N GLY A 508 18.42 2.90 17.09
CA GLY A 508 18.82 1.57 16.64
C GLY A 508 18.10 1.00 15.39
N PRO A 509 18.50 -0.22 14.97
CA PRO A 509 18.13 -0.82 13.68
C PRO A 509 16.63 -1.09 13.55
N MET A 510 16.09 -0.89 12.34
CA MET A 510 14.68 -1.12 12.00
C MET A 510 14.57 -2.28 11.00
N ASN A 511 13.85 -3.34 11.37
CA ASN A 511 13.56 -4.49 10.50
C ASN A 511 12.27 -4.21 9.71
N ILE A 512 12.35 -4.26 8.37
CA ILE A 512 11.30 -3.81 7.43
C ILE A 512 10.55 -5.01 6.82
N SER A 513 10.87 -6.26 7.19
CA SER A 513 10.34 -7.46 6.51
C SER A 513 8.85 -7.77 6.75
N GLY A 514 8.05 -6.84 7.26
CA GLY A 514 6.63 -7.04 7.57
C GLY A 514 5.75 -5.80 7.39
N MET A 515 6.13 -4.85 6.52
CA MET A 515 5.33 -3.66 6.21
C MET A 515 4.53 -3.80 4.92
#